data_AF-A0A535N2K8-F1
#
_entry.id   AF-A0A535N2K8-F1
#
_cell.length_a   1.000
_cell.length_b   1.000
_cell.length_c   1.000
_cell.angle_alpha   90.00
_cell.angle_beta   90.00
_cell.angle_gamma   90.00
#
_symmetry.space_group_name_H-M   'P 1'
#
loop_
_entity.id
_entity.type
_entity.pdbx_description
1 polymer ?
#
loop_
_entity_poly.entity_id
_entity_poly.type
_entity_poly.pdbx_seq_one_letter_code
_entity_poly.pdbx_strand_id
1 'polypeptide(L)'
;MRYEDGTVPQILDIVVVPLARAEPHQHQQENHVIDPTYYWTKTGTMEWTNVQGAIEHANGPLWVNGHSSSNGLNDRVPEDQCDQFKRSLYLVAPAQLTLVVGTETNPFGTRRRVRADFDLSGHSYSLSMTDPVVEQVYFHRGDGNYSVANALLCVSLGEAFHGHAYKLAAAVITNAEPEQ
;
A
#
# COMPACT_ATOMS: atom_id res chain seq x y z
N MET A 1 -2.22 -18.01 1.39
CA MET A 1 -0.97 -17.71 0.67
C MET A 1 0.18 -18.18 1.53
N ARG A 2 0.77 -19.33 1.21
CA ARG A 2 1.87 -19.96 1.98
C ARG A 2 2.79 -20.68 1.00
N TYR A 3 4.05 -20.80 1.35
CA TYR A 3 4.95 -21.75 0.69
C TYR A 3 4.56 -23.18 1.08
N GLU A 4 5.16 -24.16 0.40
CA GLU A 4 4.90 -25.59 0.66
C GLU A 4 5.21 -25.99 2.11
N ASP A 5 6.24 -25.40 2.71
CA ASP A 5 6.64 -25.63 4.11
C ASP A 5 5.71 -24.96 5.15
N GLY A 6 4.66 -24.28 4.70
CA GLY A 6 3.67 -23.61 5.55
C GLY A 6 4.09 -22.21 6.02
N THR A 7 5.30 -21.74 5.71
CA THR A 7 5.72 -20.37 5.98
C THR A 7 5.04 -19.38 5.02
N VAL A 8 4.99 -18.10 5.39
CA VAL A 8 4.35 -17.04 4.60
C VAL A 8 5.40 -16.14 3.95
N PRO A 9 5.15 -15.60 2.74
CA PRO A 9 6.06 -14.66 2.09
C PRO A 9 6.40 -13.47 2.99
N GLN A 10 7.67 -13.09 2.99
CA GLN A 10 8.16 -11.90 3.69
C GLN A 10 8.40 -10.75 2.70
N ILE A 11 8.48 -9.53 3.23
CA ILE A 11 8.87 -8.34 2.45
C ILE A 11 10.21 -8.61 1.75
N LEU A 12 10.26 -8.27 0.45
CA LEU A 12 11.38 -8.53 -0.47
C LEU A 12 11.63 -9.99 -0.87
N ASP A 13 10.79 -10.95 -0.49
CA ASP A 13 10.86 -12.27 -1.11
C ASP A 13 10.54 -12.20 -2.61
N ILE A 14 11.36 -12.87 -3.42
CA ILE A 14 11.06 -13.10 -4.84
C ILE A 14 10.31 -14.41 -4.93
N VAL A 15 9.06 -14.34 -5.36
CA VAL A 15 8.13 -15.48 -5.38
C VAL A 15 7.63 -15.77 -6.78
N VAL A 16 7.52 -17.05 -7.10
CA VAL A 16 6.77 -17.54 -8.26
C VAL A 16 5.40 -17.98 -7.77
N VAL A 17 4.37 -17.36 -8.35
CA VAL A 17 2.95 -17.63 -8.05
C VAL A 17 2.28 -18.17 -9.31
N PRO A 18 1.84 -19.43 -9.32
CA PRO A 18 1.07 -19.98 -10.44
C PRO A 18 -0.29 -19.28 -10.58
N LEU A 19 -0.61 -18.86 -11.80
CA LEU A 19 -1.83 -18.12 -12.13
C LEU A 19 -2.71 -18.97 -13.05
N ALA A 20 -3.99 -19.09 -12.71
CA ALA A 20 -4.97 -19.85 -13.48
C ALA A 20 -5.48 -19.06 -14.70
N ARG A 21 -5.83 -17.78 -14.50
CA ARG A 21 -6.29 -16.88 -15.57
C ARG A 21 -6.18 -15.41 -15.15
N ALA A 22 -6.12 -14.52 -16.13
CA ALA A 22 -6.37 -13.10 -15.91
C ALA A 22 -7.84 -12.88 -15.53
N GLU A 23 -8.09 -11.99 -14.56
CA GLU A 23 -9.41 -11.60 -14.09
C GLU A 23 -9.41 -10.11 -13.73
N PRO A 24 -9.20 -9.22 -14.73
CA PRO A 24 -9.16 -7.78 -14.49
C PRO A 24 -10.53 -7.28 -14.02
N HIS A 25 -10.53 -6.28 -13.13
CA HIS A 25 -11.75 -5.64 -12.63
C HIS A 25 -11.56 -4.12 -12.53
N GLN A 26 -12.29 -3.36 -13.35
CA GLN A 26 -12.21 -1.88 -13.42
C GLN A 26 -10.75 -1.38 -13.53
N HIS A 27 -10.25 -0.59 -12.59
CA HIS A 27 -8.88 -0.07 -12.57
C HIS A 27 -7.80 -1.11 -12.19
N GLN A 28 -8.20 -2.30 -11.71
CA GLN A 28 -7.29 -3.38 -11.31
C GLN A 28 -7.07 -4.33 -12.50
N GLN A 29 -6.43 -3.81 -13.55
CA GLN A 29 -6.18 -4.53 -14.79
C GLN A 29 -5.14 -5.66 -14.63
N GLU A 30 -4.33 -5.59 -13.58
CA GLU A 30 -3.30 -6.55 -13.22
C GLU A 30 -3.84 -7.81 -12.50
N ASN A 31 -5.13 -7.85 -12.15
CA ASN A 31 -5.69 -8.95 -11.36
C ASN A 31 -5.66 -10.30 -12.09
N HIS A 32 -5.28 -11.34 -11.35
CA HIS A 32 -5.26 -12.72 -11.78
C HIS A 32 -5.78 -13.63 -10.69
N VAL A 33 -6.40 -14.74 -11.09
CA VAL A 33 -6.77 -15.81 -10.16
C VAL A 33 -5.56 -16.70 -9.94
N ILE A 34 -5.16 -16.84 -8.68
CA ILE A 34 -4.12 -17.78 -8.25
C ILE A 34 -4.61 -19.21 -8.51
N ASP A 35 -3.75 -20.06 -9.07
CA ASP A 35 -4.04 -21.49 -9.17
C ASP A 35 -3.86 -22.15 -7.79
N PRO A 36 -4.94 -22.63 -7.13
CA PRO A 36 -4.86 -23.18 -5.79
C PRO A 36 -4.26 -24.59 -5.75
N THR A 37 -4.01 -25.21 -6.90
CA THR A 37 -3.44 -26.57 -6.99
C THR A 37 -1.93 -26.61 -6.77
N TYR A 38 -1.27 -25.45 -6.78
CA TYR A 38 0.18 -25.32 -6.62
C TYR A 38 0.54 -24.44 -5.42
N TYR A 39 1.64 -24.79 -4.75
CA TYR A 39 2.25 -23.93 -3.74
C TYR A 39 3.02 -22.78 -4.38
N TRP A 40 3.14 -21.68 -3.63
CA TRP A 40 4.05 -20.60 -4.01
C TRP A 40 5.49 -21.07 -3.81
N THR A 41 6.40 -20.62 -4.67
CA THR A 41 7.82 -20.96 -4.56
C THR A 41 8.64 -19.70 -4.34
N LYS A 42 9.39 -19.65 -3.23
CA LYS A 42 10.41 -18.62 -3.04
C LYS A 42 11.63 -18.95 -3.91
N THR A 43 11.97 -18.05 -4.83
CA THR A 43 13.13 -18.22 -5.72
C THR A 43 14.31 -17.32 -5.32
N GLY A 44 14.13 -16.43 -4.34
CA GLY A 44 15.18 -15.61 -3.80
C GLY A 44 14.67 -14.56 -2.83
N THR A 45 15.55 -13.65 -2.44
CA THR A 45 15.24 -12.44 -1.69
C THR A 45 15.92 -11.28 -2.41
N MET A 46 15.20 -10.18 -2.58
CA MET A 46 15.71 -8.97 -3.19
C MET A 46 16.41 -8.11 -2.14
N GLU A 47 17.62 -7.65 -2.46
CA GLU A 47 18.34 -6.70 -1.61
C GLU A 47 17.68 -5.31 -1.67
N TRP A 48 17.81 -4.55 -0.57
CA TRP A 48 17.32 -3.17 -0.51
C TRP A 48 17.87 -2.28 -1.64
N THR A 49 19.13 -2.48 -2.02
CA THR A 49 19.75 -1.72 -3.12
C THR A 49 19.13 -2.06 -4.47
N ASN A 50 18.64 -3.29 -4.65
CA ASN A 50 18.07 -3.76 -5.90
C ASN A 50 16.59 -3.39 -6.04
N VAL A 51 15.83 -3.33 -4.94
CA VAL A 51 14.41 -2.92 -4.99
C VAL A 51 14.23 -1.48 -5.51
N GLN A 52 15.28 -0.64 -5.40
CA GLN A 52 15.22 0.71 -5.96
C GLN A 52 14.99 0.72 -7.48
N GLY A 53 15.42 -0.32 -8.19
CA GLY A 53 15.17 -0.46 -9.63
C GLY A 53 13.71 -0.76 -9.98
N ALA A 54 12.88 -1.12 -9.00
CA ALA A 54 11.44 -1.38 -9.16
C ALA A 54 10.57 -0.16 -8.84
N ILE A 55 11.15 0.95 -8.38
CA ILE A 55 10.41 2.16 -8.02
C ILE A 55 9.78 2.78 -9.27
N GLU A 56 8.48 3.05 -9.24
CA GLU A 56 7.86 3.87 -10.27
C GLU A 56 8.18 5.35 -10.07
N HIS A 57 8.77 5.96 -11.09
CA HIS A 57 8.96 7.40 -11.17
C HIS A 57 7.66 8.08 -11.62
N ALA A 58 6.79 8.39 -10.65
CA ALA A 58 5.56 9.13 -10.92
C ALA A 58 5.88 10.56 -11.37
N ASN A 59 5.55 10.93 -12.61
CA ASN A 59 5.72 12.30 -13.12
C ASN A 59 4.52 13.22 -12.80
N GLY A 60 3.74 12.86 -11.78
CA GLY A 60 2.48 13.51 -11.41
C GLY A 60 1.84 12.82 -10.21
N PRO A 61 0.53 13.01 -9.99
CA PRO A 61 -0.14 12.35 -8.88
C PRO A 61 -0.28 10.84 -9.14
N LEU A 62 -0.41 10.02 -8.07
CA LEU A 62 -0.54 8.56 -8.17
C LEU A 62 -1.73 8.15 -9.07
N TRP A 63 -2.87 8.79 -8.81
CA TRP A 63 -4.08 8.81 -9.61
C TRP A 63 -4.67 10.22 -9.49
N VAL A 64 -5.89 10.47 -9.97
CA VAL A 64 -6.52 11.79 -9.83
C VAL A 64 -6.54 12.25 -8.35
N ASN A 65 -6.22 13.52 -8.14
CA ASN A 65 -6.22 14.18 -6.82
C ASN A 65 -7.40 15.15 -6.71
N GLY A 66 -7.59 15.75 -5.54
CA GLY A 66 -8.68 16.70 -5.27
C GLY A 66 -9.88 16.09 -4.54
N HIS A 67 -9.81 14.80 -4.19
CA HIS A 67 -10.83 14.09 -3.43
C HIS A 67 -10.22 13.48 -2.17
N SER A 68 -10.76 13.86 -1.01
CA SER A 68 -10.26 13.46 0.31
C SER A 68 -11.39 12.97 1.19
N SER A 69 -11.16 11.93 1.98
CA SER A 69 -12.03 11.51 3.08
C SER A 69 -11.95 12.49 4.25
N SER A 70 -12.76 12.30 5.30
CA SER A 70 -12.77 13.21 6.46
C SER A 70 -11.46 13.27 7.22
N ASN A 71 -10.68 12.18 7.19
CA ASN A 71 -9.44 12.04 7.96
C ASN A 71 -8.21 11.92 7.06
N GLY A 72 -8.37 11.98 5.74
CA GLY A 72 -7.28 11.80 4.78
C GLY A 72 -7.08 13.00 3.86
N LEU A 73 -6.05 12.90 3.02
CA LEU A 73 -5.71 13.91 2.02
C LEU A 73 -5.37 13.23 0.71
N ASN A 74 -6.07 13.61 -0.36
CA ASN A 74 -5.94 13.02 -1.69
C ASN A 74 -6.07 11.48 -1.68
N ASP A 75 -6.82 10.92 -0.72
CA ASP A 75 -6.84 9.49 -0.38
C ASP A 75 -7.95 8.71 -1.08
N ARG A 76 -8.66 9.32 -2.02
CA ARG A 76 -9.70 8.65 -2.78
C ARG A 76 -9.86 9.21 -4.19
N VAL A 77 -10.55 8.44 -5.01
CA VAL A 77 -10.90 8.75 -6.40
C VAL A 77 -12.39 8.44 -6.58
N PRO A 78 -13.18 9.29 -7.24
CA PRO A 78 -14.55 8.94 -7.63
C PRO A 78 -14.62 7.66 -8.45
N GLU A 79 -15.60 6.80 -8.17
CA GLU A 79 -15.77 5.52 -8.85
C GLU A 79 -15.95 5.68 -10.37
N ASP A 80 -16.68 6.70 -10.81
CA ASP A 80 -16.91 7.02 -12.22
C ASP A 80 -15.63 7.44 -12.98
N GLN A 81 -14.56 7.74 -12.25
CA GLN A 81 -13.25 8.07 -12.80
C GLN A 81 -12.28 6.89 -12.76
N CYS A 82 -12.65 5.74 -12.20
CA CYS A 82 -11.73 4.62 -12.04
C CYS A 82 -11.38 3.94 -13.37
N ASP A 83 -12.30 3.86 -14.33
CA ASP A 83 -12.12 3.18 -15.61
C ASP A 83 -11.00 3.78 -16.50
N GLN A 84 -10.53 5.00 -16.18
CA GLN A 84 -9.43 5.63 -16.92
C GLN A 84 -8.05 5.10 -16.50
N PHE A 85 -7.95 4.39 -15.37
CA PHE A 85 -6.67 3.91 -14.84
C PHE A 85 -6.39 2.49 -15.32
N LYS A 86 -5.11 2.23 -15.63
CA LYS A 86 -4.64 0.92 -16.12
C LYS A 86 -3.79 0.16 -15.10
N ARG A 87 -3.74 0.67 -13.87
CA ARG A 87 -3.00 0.10 -12.75
C ARG A 87 -3.65 0.53 -11.46
N SER A 88 -3.57 -0.35 -10.48
CA SER A 88 -4.03 -0.12 -9.11
C SER A 88 -2.90 -0.19 -8.08
N LEU A 89 -1.65 -0.40 -8.51
CA LEU A 89 -0.50 -0.51 -7.62
C LEU A 89 0.64 0.42 -8.04
N TYR A 90 1.33 0.96 -7.03
CA TYR A 90 2.60 1.66 -7.15
C TYR A 90 3.55 1.26 -6.02
N LEU A 91 4.84 1.23 -6.32
CA LEU A 91 5.96 1.25 -5.41
C LEU A 91 6.72 2.57 -5.59
N VAL A 92 6.61 3.47 -4.62
CA VAL A 92 7.19 4.82 -4.73
C VAL A 92 8.23 5.09 -3.66
N ALA A 93 9.12 6.05 -3.93
CA ALA A 93 9.96 6.67 -2.91
C ALA A 93 9.29 7.99 -2.45
N PRO A 94 8.55 7.99 -1.34
CA PRO A 94 7.95 9.21 -0.81
C PRO A 94 9.00 10.16 -0.22
N ALA A 95 8.74 11.46 -0.27
CA ALA A 95 9.42 12.46 0.53
C ALA A 95 8.67 12.69 1.85
N GLN A 96 9.42 12.95 2.92
CA GLN A 96 8.86 13.33 4.23
C GLN A 96 7.85 12.35 4.83
N LEU A 97 8.02 11.04 4.58
CA LEU A 97 7.10 10.02 5.10
C LEU A 97 7.05 10.06 6.63
N THR A 98 5.83 10.21 7.16
CA THR A 98 5.51 10.18 8.58
C THR A 98 4.33 9.24 8.81
N LEU A 99 4.49 8.30 9.74
CA LEU A 99 3.39 7.47 10.21
C LEU A 99 2.69 8.18 11.36
N VAL A 100 1.41 8.49 11.17
CA VAL A 100 0.58 9.22 12.13
C VAL A 100 -0.34 8.22 12.81
N VAL A 101 -0.17 8.02 14.12
CA VAL A 101 -1.00 7.16 14.94
C VAL A 101 -1.98 8.04 15.71
N GLY A 102 -3.27 7.75 15.56
CA GLY A 102 -4.29 8.51 16.24
C GLY A 102 -5.67 7.88 16.18
N THR A 103 -6.59 8.53 16.87
CA THR A 103 -7.99 8.12 16.90
C THR A 103 -8.78 8.88 15.84
N GLU A 104 -9.41 8.14 14.93
CA GLU A 104 -10.30 8.68 13.91
C GLU A 104 -11.75 8.45 14.29
N THR A 105 -12.58 9.47 14.13
CA THR A 105 -14.04 9.34 14.27
C THR A 105 -14.68 9.48 12.91
N ASN A 106 -15.56 8.53 12.58
CA ASN A 106 -16.42 8.59 11.41
C ASN A 106 -17.86 8.21 11.81
N PRO A 107 -18.85 8.31 10.90
CA PRO A 107 -20.25 7.98 11.22
C PRO A 107 -20.47 6.54 11.72
N PHE A 108 -19.52 5.62 11.47
CA PHE A 108 -19.58 4.22 11.89
C PHE A 108 -18.82 3.95 13.19
N GLY A 109 -18.28 4.99 13.83
CA GLY A 109 -17.66 4.93 15.14
C GLY A 109 -16.25 5.51 15.18
N THR A 110 -15.64 5.34 16.34
CA THR A 110 -14.30 5.82 16.64
C THR A 110 -13.34 4.64 16.64
N ARG A 111 -12.27 4.72 15.86
CA ARG A 111 -11.25 3.67 15.78
C ARG A 111 -9.86 4.27 15.73
N ARG A 112 -8.91 3.59 16.36
CA ARG A 112 -7.49 3.90 16.20
C ARG A 112 -7.03 3.53 14.80
N ARG A 113 -6.21 4.38 14.19
CA ARG A 113 -5.69 4.22 12.83
C ARG A 113 -4.24 4.65 12.77
N VAL A 114 -3.54 4.09 11.80
CA VAL A 114 -2.22 4.55 11.35
C VAL A 114 -2.41 5.13 9.96
N ARG A 115 -1.91 6.34 9.71
CA ARG A 115 -1.86 6.97 8.40
C ARG A 115 -0.43 7.17 7.94
N ALA A 116 -0.22 7.11 6.63
CA ALA A 116 1.01 7.53 5.99
C ALA A 116 0.81 8.93 5.42
N ASP A 117 1.46 9.91 6.03
CA ASP A 117 1.55 11.28 5.56
C ASP A 117 2.86 11.45 4.79
N PHE A 118 2.78 11.88 3.54
CA PHE A 118 3.97 12.03 2.68
C PHE A 118 3.73 12.95 1.49
N ASP A 119 4.83 13.37 0.86
CA ASP A 119 4.84 14.06 -0.43
C ASP A 119 5.35 13.14 -1.54
N LEU A 120 4.73 13.23 -2.71
CA LEU A 120 5.20 12.59 -3.93
C LEU A 120 4.97 13.51 -5.12
N SER A 121 6.03 13.82 -5.85
CA SER A 121 5.99 14.62 -7.09
C SER A 121 5.24 15.95 -6.94
N GLY A 122 5.43 16.63 -5.80
CA GLY A 122 4.78 17.91 -5.48
C GLY A 122 3.35 17.80 -4.96
N HIS A 123 2.85 16.60 -4.69
CA HIS A 123 1.52 16.37 -4.11
C HIS A 123 1.63 15.74 -2.73
N SER A 124 0.89 16.28 -1.77
CA SER A 124 0.80 15.73 -0.42
C SER A 124 -0.36 14.72 -0.31
N TYR A 125 -0.13 13.67 0.46
CA TYR A 125 -1.08 12.59 0.71
C TYR A 125 -1.15 12.29 2.21
N SER A 126 -2.32 11.84 2.66
CA SER A 126 -2.52 11.22 3.97
C SER A 126 -3.42 9.99 3.77
N LEU A 127 -2.77 8.83 3.64
CA LEU A 127 -3.42 7.57 3.26
C LEU A 127 -3.56 6.66 4.47
N SER A 128 -4.66 5.92 4.57
CA SER A 128 -4.79 4.88 5.60
C SER A 128 -3.75 3.80 5.37
N MET A 129 -3.05 3.39 6.43
CA MET A 129 -2.19 2.22 6.43
C MET A 129 -3.05 0.95 6.49
N THR A 130 -2.64 -0.07 5.75
CA THR A 130 -3.28 -1.40 5.74
C THR A 130 -2.28 -2.55 5.88
N ASP A 131 -1.00 -2.23 6.06
CA ASP A 131 0.03 -3.21 6.38
C ASP A 131 -0.20 -3.75 7.81
N PRO A 132 -0.49 -5.06 7.97
CA PRO A 132 -0.80 -5.62 9.28
C PRO A 132 0.41 -5.60 10.24
N VAL A 133 1.65 -5.66 9.72
CA VAL A 133 2.87 -5.59 10.53
C VAL A 133 3.04 -4.17 11.06
N VAL A 134 2.89 -3.17 10.19
CA VAL A 134 2.96 -1.75 10.60
C VAL A 134 1.82 -1.42 11.57
N GLU A 135 0.57 -1.78 11.25
CA GLU A 135 -0.56 -1.56 12.16
C GLU A 135 -0.30 -2.21 13.53
N GLN A 136 0.16 -3.45 13.57
CA GLN A 136 0.50 -4.13 14.82
C GLN A 136 1.58 -3.36 15.59
N VAL A 137 2.72 -3.01 14.98
CA VAL A 137 3.81 -2.30 15.66
C VAL A 137 3.33 -0.96 16.20
N TYR A 138 2.64 -0.17 15.38
CA TYR A 138 2.29 1.21 15.71
C TYR A 138 1.03 1.34 16.58
N PHE A 139 0.13 0.36 16.58
CA PHE A 139 -0.96 0.31 17.57
C PHE A 139 -0.48 0.01 18.98
N HIS A 140 0.71 -0.56 19.17
CA HIS A 140 1.32 -0.68 20.50
C HIS A 140 2.10 0.58 20.90
N ARG A 141 2.44 1.45 19.94
CA ARG A 141 3.04 2.76 20.22
C ARG A 141 1.96 3.76 20.68
N GLY A 142 2.38 4.89 21.22
CA GLY A 142 1.48 5.99 21.60
C GLY A 142 0.87 6.70 20.39
N ASP A 143 -0.14 7.54 20.62
CA ASP A 143 -0.60 8.46 19.57
C ASP A 143 0.52 9.47 19.30
N GLY A 144 0.77 9.77 18.02
CA GLY A 144 1.88 10.62 17.63
C GLY A 144 2.32 10.45 16.18
N ASN A 145 3.39 11.18 15.85
CA ASN A 145 3.96 11.26 14.52
C ASN A 145 5.34 10.61 14.53
N TYR A 146 5.55 9.65 13.63
CA TYR A 146 6.77 8.86 13.55
C TYR A 146 7.37 8.99 12.15
N SER A 147 8.37 9.86 12.01
CA SER A 147 9.06 10.03 10.72
C SER A 147 9.81 8.76 10.35
N VAL A 148 9.68 8.35 9.09
CA VAL A 148 10.34 7.16 8.53
C VAL A 148 11.24 7.61 7.39
N ALA A 149 12.55 7.61 7.64
CA ALA A 149 13.55 7.97 6.64
C ALA A 149 13.89 6.77 5.75
N ASN A 150 14.30 7.04 4.50
CA ASN A 150 14.78 6.03 3.55
C ASN A 150 13.80 4.85 3.39
N ALA A 151 12.54 5.17 3.14
CA ALA A 151 11.49 4.19 2.94
C ALA A 151 11.01 4.16 1.48
N LEU A 152 10.53 2.99 1.06
CA LEU A 152 9.64 2.84 -0.08
C LEU A 152 8.22 2.60 0.43
N LEU A 153 7.25 3.07 -0.33
CA LEU A 153 5.84 2.91 0.00
C LEU A 153 5.17 2.15 -1.13
N CYS A 154 4.57 1.01 -0.80
CA CYS A 154 3.62 0.37 -1.70
C CYS A 154 2.26 1.03 -1.49
N VAL A 155 1.70 1.62 -2.55
CA VAL A 155 0.38 2.27 -2.53
C VAL A 155 -0.54 1.51 -3.48
N SER A 156 -1.73 1.17 -2.99
CA SER A 156 -2.77 0.51 -3.78
C SER A 156 -4.01 1.38 -3.93
N LEU A 157 -4.78 1.16 -5.00
CA LEU A 157 -6.12 1.71 -5.20
C LEU A 157 -7.14 0.58 -5.03
N GLY A 158 -7.83 0.60 -3.90
CA GLY A 158 -8.81 -0.42 -3.53
C GLY A 158 -10.03 -0.46 -4.45
N GLU A 159 -10.92 -1.42 -4.21
CA GLU A 159 -12.23 -1.47 -4.87
C GLU A 159 -13.07 -0.24 -4.53
N ALA A 160 -14.04 0.07 -5.40
CA ALA A 160 -14.98 1.15 -5.13
C ALA A 160 -15.87 0.82 -3.92
N PHE A 161 -15.95 1.76 -2.99
CA PHE A 161 -16.76 1.69 -1.78
C PHE A 161 -17.42 3.04 -1.53
N HIS A 162 -18.76 3.07 -1.44
CA HIS A 162 -19.54 4.30 -1.32
C HIS A 162 -19.16 5.37 -2.38
N GLY A 163 -19.11 4.96 -3.64
CA GLY A 163 -18.86 5.83 -4.80
C GLY A 163 -17.42 6.30 -4.96
N HIS A 164 -16.47 5.71 -4.22
CA HIS A 164 -15.05 6.07 -4.31
C HIS A 164 -14.14 4.85 -4.19
N ALA A 165 -13.07 4.80 -4.97
CA ALA A 165 -11.93 3.92 -4.72
C ALA A 165 -10.92 4.64 -3.81
N TYR A 166 -10.41 3.96 -2.79
CA TYR A 166 -9.50 4.55 -1.80
C TYR A 166 -8.03 4.22 -2.11
N LYS A 167 -7.17 5.22 -2.00
CA LYS A 167 -5.71 5.06 -2.03
C LYS A 167 -5.24 4.63 -0.65
N LEU A 168 -4.52 3.52 -0.59
CA LEU A 168 -4.12 2.89 0.66
C LEU A 168 -2.61 2.70 0.66
N ALA A 169 -1.97 3.05 1.78
CA ALA A 169 -0.61 2.63 2.02
C ALA A 169 -0.64 1.15 2.42
N ALA A 170 -0.18 0.29 1.51
CA ALA A 170 -0.28 -1.17 1.62
C ALA A 170 0.95 -1.80 2.29
N ALA A 171 2.12 -1.17 2.16
CA ALA A 171 3.34 -1.59 2.85
C ALA A 171 4.33 -0.43 2.97
N VAL A 172 5.09 -0.42 4.07
CA VAL A 172 6.27 0.45 4.26
C VAL A 172 7.51 -0.44 4.25
N ILE A 173 8.43 -0.20 3.32
CA ILE A 173 9.65 -0.98 3.18
C ILE A 173 10.84 -0.09 3.55
N THR A 174 11.63 -0.49 4.53
CA THR A 174 12.81 0.24 5.03
C THR A 174 14.06 -0.61 4.91
N ASN A 175 15.24 0.03 4.89
CA ASN A 175 16.52 -0.69 4.91
C ASN A 175 16.91 -1.25 6.30
N ALA A 176 16.19 -0.82 7.34
CA ALA A 176 16.35 -1.26 8.72
C ALA A 176 15.08 -1.98 9.14
N GLU A 177 15.22 -3.08 9.90
CA GLU A 177 14.05 -3.66 10.57
C GLU A 177 13.38 -2.55 11.41
N PRO A 178 12.04 -2.47 11.44
CA PRO A 178 11.37 -1.63 12.41
C PRO A 178 11.87 -2.04 13.80
N GLU A 179 12.54 -1.12 14.50
CA GLU A 179 13.11 -1.38 15.83
C GLU A 179 12.08 -2.10 16.70
N GLN A 180 12.47 -3.30 17.15
CA GLN A 180 11.72 -4.22 18.00
C GLN A 180 11.43 -3.61 19.37
#